data_AF-A0A2V9S6L4-F1
#
_entry.id   AF-A0A2V9S6L4-F1
#
_cell.length_a   1.000
_cell.length_b   1.000
_cell.length_c   1.000
_cell.angle_alpha   90.00
_cell.angle_beta   90.00
_cell.angle_gamma   90.00
#
_symmetry.space_group_name_H-M   'P 1'
#
loop_
_entity.id
_entity.type
_entity.pdbx_description
1 polymer ?
#
loop_
_entity_poly.entity_id
_entity_poly.type
_entity_poly.pdbx_seq_one_letter_code
_entity_poly.pdbx_strand_id
1 'polypeptide(L)'
;MNYIRGSEREEMLLLPEALEDYIAPENPVRFIDAFVAQLDLQAAGFARAQLPETGRPPYDPAVLLRLYLYGYLNRVRSSRGLEREAGRNLGKVTPNVR
;
A
#
# COMPACT_ATOMS: atom_id res chain seq x y z
N MET A 1 16.55 25.74 -26.90
CA MET A 1 16.89 24.68 -25.94
C MET A 1 15.59 24.20 -25.32
N ASN A 2 15.12 23.01 -25.68
CA ASN A 2 13.82 22.49 -25.26
C ASN A 2 14.01 21.55 -24.07
N TYR A 3 13.93 22.09 -22.87
CA TYR A 3 13.87 21.29 -21.65
C TYR A 3 12.42 21.05 -21.28
N ILE A 4 12.10 19.85 -20.81
CA ILE A 4 10.83 19.58 -20.15
C ILE A 4 10.86 20.36 -18.84
N ARG A 5 9.94 21.33 -18.67
CA ARG A 5 9.79 22.03 -17.38
C ARG A 5 9.18 21.07 -16.37
N GLY A 6 9.76 21.03 -15.17
CA GLY A 6 9.15 20.35 -14.04
C GLY A 6 7.92 21.09 -13.54
N SER A 7 7.07 20.40 -12.78
CA SER A 7 5.89 20.96 -12.13
C SER A 7 6.28 21.91 -10.99
N GLU A 8 5.53 23.00 -10.83
CA GLU A 8 5.72 23.93 -9.71
C GLU A 8 5.12 23.36 -8.42
N ARG A 9 5.72 23.64 -7.26
CA ARG A 9 5.26 23.06 -5.98
C ARG A 9 3.83 23.44 -5.58
N GLU A 10 3.31 24.53 -6.13
CA GLU A 10 1.96 25.06 -5.86
C GLU A 10 0.98 24.76 -7.00
N GLU A 11 1.41 24.00 -8.01
CA GLU A 11 0.58 23.64 -9.15
C GLU A 11 -0.60 22.75 -8.70
N MET A 12 -1.81 23.14 -9.09
CA MET A 12 -3.02 22.42 -8.73
C MET A 12 -3.15 21.17 -9.61
N LEU A 13 -3.15 19.99 -8.99
CA LEU A 13 -3.31 18.72 -9.69
C LEU A 13 -4.78 18.32 -9.76
N LEU A 14 -5.23 17.92 -10.96
CA LEU A 14 -6.48 17.17 -11.12
C LEU A 14 -6.24 15.75 -10.62
N LEU A 15 -6.98 15.33 -9.60
CA LEU A 15 -6.88 13.99 -9.04
C LEU A 15 -7.61 12.98 -9.94
N PRO A 16 -7.04 11.79 -10.17
CA PRO A 16 -7.75 10.66 -10.74
C PRO A 16 -9.08 10.34 -10.04
N GLU A 17 -10.01 9.74 -10.78
CA GLU A 17 -11.37 9.43 -10.33
C GLU A 17 -11.40 8.30 -9.29
N ALA A 18 -10.44 7.35 -9.36
CA ALA A 18 -10.28 6.28 -8.39
C ALA A 18 -8.84 6.18 -7.85
N LEU A 19 -8.72 5.64 -6.63
CA LEU A 19 -7.40 5.33 -6.04
C LEU A 19 -6.60 4.34 -6.90
N GLU A 20 -7.30 3.42 -7.57
CA GLU A 20 -6.70 2.39 -8.43
C GLU A 20 -5.98 3.00 -9.65
N ASP A 21 -6.41 4.17 -10.10
CA ASP A 21 -5.83 4.88 -11.25
C ASP A 21 -4.45 5.47 -10.92
N TYR A 22 -4.13 5.63 -9.63
CA TYR A 22 -2.78 6.00 -9.19
C TYR A 22 -1.78 4.85 -9.30
N ILE A 23 -2.25 3.62 -9.50
CA ILE A 23 -1.42 2.42 -9.54
C ILE A 23 -1.16 2.05 -11.00
N ALA A 24 0.07 2.27 -11.47
CA ALA A 24 0.46 1.86 -12.82
C ALA A 24 0.15 0.37 -13.08
N PRO A 25 -0.18 -0.03 -14.33
CA PRO A 25 -0.50 -1.43 -14.66
C PRO A 25 0.62 -2.41 -14.31
N GLU A 26 1.87 -1.98 -14.44
CA GLU A 26 3.07 -2.79 -14.15
C GLU A 26 3.55 -2.66 -12.70
N ASN A 27 2.77 -2.00 -11.83
CA ASN A 27 3.18 -1.83 -10.44
C ASN A 27 3.12 -3.19 -9.71
N PRO A 28 4.20 -3.62 -9.04
CA PRO A 28 4.25 -4.91 -8.35
C PRO A 28 3.19 -5.05 -7.25
N VAL A 29 2.60 -3.96 -6.75
CA VAL A 29 1.51 -4.03 -5.76
C VAL A 29 0.30 -4.82 -6.29
N ARG A 30 0.05 -4.78 -7.61
CA ARG A 30 -1.04 -5.55 -8.25
C ARG A 30 -0.78 -7.05 -8.16
N PHE A 31 0.47 -7.46 -8.39
CA PHE A 31 0.88 -8.85 -8.18
C PHE A 31 0.73 -9.27 -6.72
N ILE A 32 1.18 -8.43 -5.78
CA ILE A 32 1.06 -8.72 -4.34
C ILE A 32 -0.40 -8.90 -3.95
N ASP A 33 -1.29 -8.02 -4.40
CA ASP A 33 -2.71 -8.09 -4.06
C ASP A 33 -3.36 -9.36 -4.64
N ALA A 34 -3.14 -9.64 -5.93
CA ALA A 34 -3.65 -10.85 -6.58
C ALA A 34 -3.11 -12.13 -5.93
N PHE A 35 -1.83 -12.14 -5.55
CA PHE A 35 -1.20 -13.29 -4.87
C PHE A 35 -1.82 -13.53 -3.50
N VAL A 36 -1.93 -12.49 -2.66
CA VAL A 36 -2.48 -12.62 -1.30
C VAL A 36 -3.96 -12.97 -1.34
N ALA A 37 -4.73 -12.44 -2.29
CA ALA A 37 -6.15 -12.75 -2.45
C ALA A 37 -6.44 -14.23 -2.74
N GLN A 38 -5.48 -14.96 -3.32
CA GLN A 38 -5.61 -16.39 -3.65
C GLN A 38 -5.17 -17.32 -2.50
N LEU A 39 -4.55 -16.79 -1.44
CA LEU A 39 -4.04 -17.60 -0.34
C LEU A 39 -5.12 -17.93 0.68
N ASP A 40 -5.23 -19.22 1.03
CA ASP A 40 -5.91 -19.63 2.25
C ASP A 40 -5.00 -19.38 3.46
N LEU A 41 -5.16 -18.20 4.07
CA LEU A 41 -4.37 -17.78 5.22
C LEU A 41 -4.64 -18.65 6.46
N GLN A 42 -5.82 -19.24 6.57
CA GLN A 42 -6.14 -20.14 7.67
C GLN A 42 -5.37 -21.45 7.51
N ALA A 43 -5.41 -22.06 6.32
CA ALA A 43 -4.62 -23.25 6.02
C ALA A 43 -3.11 -23.02 6.10
N ALA A 44 -2.66 -21.79 5.77
CA ALA A 44 -1.26 -21.38 5.93
C ALA A 44 -0.83 -21.16 7.39
N GLY A 45 -1.73 -21.32 8.37
CA GLY A 45 -1.41 -21.26 9.79
C GLY A 45 -1.40 -19.85 10.39
N PHE A 46 -2.01 -18.85 9.75
CA PHE A 46 -2.15 -17.52 10.34
C PHE A 46 -3.12 -17.57 11.53
N ALA A 47 -2.60 -17.42 12.75
CA ALA A 47 -3.36 -17.53 13.99
C ALA A 47 -4.54 -16.54 14.13
N ARG A 48 -4.54 -15.44 13.36
CA ARG A 48 -5.59 -14.40 13.38
C ARG A 48 -6.42 -14.36 12.10
N ALA A 49 -6.39 -15.44 11.31
CA ALA A 49 -7.25 -15.58 10.12
C ALA A 49 -8.74 -15.75 10.48
N GLN A 50 -9.03 -16.19 11.70
CA GLN A 50 -10.38 -16.19 12.26
C GLN A 50 -10.56 -15.05 13.25
N LEU A 51 -11.70 -14.37 13.15
CA LEU A 51 -12.06 -13.31 14.09
C LEU A 51 -12.35 -13.92 15.48
N PRO A 52 -11.84 -13.31 16.56
CA PRO A 52 -12.21 -13.72 17.90
C PRO A 52 -13.69 -13.38 18.17
N GLU A 53 -14.37 -14.23 18.93
CA GLU A 53 -15.79 -14.01 19.30
C GLU A 53 -16.01 -12.76 20.17
N THR A 54 -14.97 -12.30 20.87
CA THR A 54 -15.04 -11.15 21.77
C THR A 54 -13.81 -10.26 21.67
N GLY A 55 -13.97 -8.99 22.06
CA GLY A 55 -12.89 -8.01 22.09
C GLY A 55 -12.72 -7.21 20.79
N ARG A 56 -11.61 -6.45 20.71
CA ARG A 56 -11.29 -5.66 19.51
C ARG A 56 -10.82 -6.59 18.39
N PRO A 57 -11.40 -6.50 17.18
CA PRO A 57 -10.92 -7.25 16.03
C PRO A 57 -9.43 -6.99 15.77
N PRO A 58 -8.62 -8.04 15.49
CA PRO A 58 -7.24 -7.85 15.07
C PRO A 58 -7.20 -7.18 13.70
N TYR A 59 -6.03 -6.65 13.32
CA TYR A 59 -5.78 -6.29 11.93
C TYR A 59 -5.90 -7.53 11.04
N ASP A 60 -6.44 -7.35 9.84
CA ASP A 60 -6.58 -8.41 8.84
C ASP A 60 -5.18 -8.97 8.47
N PRO A 61 -4.93 -10.28 8.66
CA PRO A 61 -3.66 -10.89 8.29
C PRO A 61 -3.32 -10.75 6.80
N ALA A 62 -4.31 -10.68 5.92
CA ALA A 62 -4.09 -10.45 4.49
C ALA A 62 -3.49 -9.06 4.25
N VAL A 63 -4.00 -8.03 4.94
CA VAL A 63 -3.46 -6.66 4.86
C VAL A 63 -2.04 -6.60 5.40
N LEU A 64 -1.78 -7.26 6.54
CA LEU A 64 -0.44 -7.31 7.12
C LEU A 64 0.55 -8.05 6.20
N LEU A 65 0.12 -9.12 5.54
CA LEU A 65 0.94 -9.86 4.60
C LEU A 65 1.27 -9.03 3.35
N ARG A 66 0.27 -8.33 2.77
CA ARG A 66 0.51 -7.39 1.66
C ARG A 66 1.57 -6.35 2.02
N LEU A 67 1.44 -5.74 3.20
CA LEU A 67 2.39 -4.74 3.69
C LEU A 67 3.80 -5.32 3.89
N TYR A 68 3.89 -6.53 4.44
CA TYR A 68 5.16 -7.22 4.63
C TYR A 68 5.84 -7.52 3.29
N LEU A 69 5.12 -8.08 2.33
CA LEU A 69 5.62 -8.39 0.99
C LEU A 69 6.04 -7.12 0.24
N TYR A 70 5.25 -6.05 0.36
CA TYR A 70 5.61 -4.76 -0.19
C TYR A 70 6.93 -4.25 0.39
N GLY A 71 7.09 -4.28 1.71
CA GLY A 71 8.35 -3.89 2.37
C GLY A 71 9.53 -4.74 1.91
N TYR A 72 9.34 -6.06 1.83
CA TYR A 72 10.36 -6.99 1.38
C TYR A 72 10.85 -6.67 -0.04
N LEU A 73 9.92 -6.50 -0.99
CA LEU A 73 10.25 -6.18 -2.39
C LEU A 73 10.92 -4.82 -2.55
N ASN A 74 10.54 -3.84 -1.73
CA ASN A 74 11.15 -2.51 -1.72
C ASN A 74 12.40 -2.41 -0.82
N ARG A 75 12.90 -3.53 -0.29
CA ARG A 75 14.06 -3.62 0.62
C ARG A 75 13.93 -2.77 1.89
N VAL A 76 12.70 -2.53 2.34
CA VAL A 76 12.37 -1.84 3.58
C VAL A 76 12.21 -2.85 4.70
N ARG A 77 13.22 -2.95 5.57
CA ARG A 77 13.32 -4.02 6.58
C ARG A 77 12.85 -3.66 7.97
N SER A 78 12.44 -2.42 8.22
CA SER A 78 11.96 -1.97 9.53
C SER A 78 10.55 -1.42 9.44
N SER A 79 9.77 -1.63 10.51
CA SER A 79 8.43 -1.06 10.64
C SER A 79 8.44 0.47 10.49
N ARG A 80 9.42 1.14 11.10
CA ARG A 80 9.65 2.60 10.94
C ARG A 80 10.00 2.98 9.50
N GLY A 81 10.71 2.12 8.79
CA GLY A 81 11.00 2.31 7.37
C GLY A 81 9.72 2.23 6.52
N LEU A 82 8.87 1.24 6.80
CA LEU A 82 7.58 1.04 6.14
C LEU A 82 6.64 2.22 6.41
N GLU A 83 6.57 2.69 7.65
CA GLU A 83 5.82 3.89 8.03
C GLU A 83 6.28 5.13 7.25
N ARG A 84 7.59 5.32 7.11
CA ARG A 84 8.17 6.42 6.31
C ARG A 84 7.82 6.30 4.83
N GLU A 85 7.86 5.10 4.25
CA GLU A 85 7.44 4.89 2.85
C GLU A 85 5.94 5.11 2.66
N ALA A 86 5.11 4.66 3.60
CA ALA A 86 3.68 4.91 3.57
C ALA A 86 3.41 6.42 3.57
N GLY A 87 4.10 7.20 4.41
CA GLY A 87 4.01 8.66 4.39
C GLY A 87 4.44 9.29 3.06
N ARG A 88 5.52 8.78 2.44
CA ARG A 88 6.00 9.26 1.13
C ARG A 88 5.04 8.94 -0.01
N ASN A 89 4.45 7.76 -0.01
CA ASN A 89 3.57 7.31 -1.08
C ASN A 89 2.16 7.85 -0.93
N LEU A 90 1.64 7.94 0.30
CA LEU A 90 0.38 8.63 0.58
C LEU A 90 0.50 10.12 0.25
N GLY A 91 1.62 10.78 0.57
CA GLY A 91 1.84 12.18 0.16
C GLY A 91 1.85 12.42 -1.35
N LYS A 92 2.02 11.37 -2.16
CA LYS A 92 1.86 11.43 -3.63
C LYS A 92 0.43 11.15 -4.11
N VAL A 93 -0.38 10.49 -3.27
CA VAL A 93 -1.72 9.96 -3.61
C VAL A 93 -2.84 10.73 -2.91
N THR A 94 -2.55 11.47 -1.84
CA THR A 94 -3.51 12.30 -1.11
C THR A 94 -2.92 13.70 -0.96
N PRO A 95 -3.53 14.76 -1.56
CA PRO A 95 -3.33 16.10 -1.04
C PRO A 95 -3.98 16.13 0.34
N ASN A 96 -3.15 16.00 1.37
CA ASN A 96 -3.36 16.46 2.73
C ASN A 96 -4.83 16.61 3.17
N VAL A 97 -5.49 15.52 3.53
CA VAL A 97 -6.74 15.60 4.30
C VAL A 97 -6.36 15.66 5.77
N ARG A 98 -6.25 16.89 6.28
CA ARG A 98 -6.48 17.19 7.69
C ARG A 98 -7.95 17.55 7.87
#